data_AF-A0A8H2M616-F1
#
_entry.id   AF-A0A8H2M616-F1
#
_cell.length_a   1.000
_cell.length_b   1.000
_cell.length_c   1.000
_cell.angle_alpha   90.00
_cell.angle_beta   90.00
_cell.angle_gamma   90.00
#
_symmetry.space_group_name_H-M   'P 1'
#
loop_
_entity.id
_entity.type
_entity.pdbx_description
1 polymer ?
#
loop_
_entity_poly.entity_id
_entity_poly.type
_entity_poly.pdbx_seq_one_letter_code
_entity_poly.pdbx_strand_id
1 'polypeptide(L)'
;MKRIVLVCLSILLVLPAAVFAQDVTGSLVQPGVYNAKKGQTLTYSFEINLKDGYQKRLKSFNVSLMMDQNLAVKSVKPRNLQEGKSWRLNQSSLNGKDVINFAVDEVNQLPKVQKLILDIDVLVKKDIKGSGSLKNTYVLYFADREGKEASDQRELITTPAQEKGKLQVEDLSSKENVLRGRGPKNAKILLYRGDKVIGETYSSANGDFEIVINPQVPGTRLRVQALDENKQVLSRDLVVDQKSSSQNPEKAPVEMGLSMEKSQKLKDFLDYSKTLSLRGQAIEQVNRFKAYTAMGDYILVKRSAKDGEADQVIGQLIDAIKEIQPPFMKGKSQKTFAPDDTMTRAEVASVLYQLKGQGANPYFSNFKDVKQEDWYAEAVGFVEGANLMTGTGKGRFEPKRKITKGEFAAIMAKLLPVEESPSFFVQVPQVGDNFKDVKENDWAYKAILTIKNRGIVQGDQNGLFHPKKTMSRAECATMLIRGIYTPSPLGRQYGTNPYSDLKPGHWAYDAILQATGNDLGAREK
;
A
#
# COMPACT_ATOMS: atom_id res chain seq x y z
N MET A 1 -4.51 33.46 60.20
CA MET A 1 -4.26 32.13 59.61
C MET A 1 -4.48 32.23 58.10
N LYS A 2 -3.46 31.86 57.31
CA LYS A 2 -3.32 32.19 55.87
C LYS A 2 -4.07 31.19 54.96
N ARG A 3 -4.61 31.73 53.86
CA ARG A 3 -5.26 31.06 52.72
C ARG A 3 -4.37 30.00 52.06
N ILE A 4 -4.93 28.88 51.60
CA ILE A 4 -4.40 28.15 50.43
C ILE A 4 -5.57 27.69 49.54
N VAL A 5 -5.51 28.19 48.30
CA VAL A 5 -6.34 27.88 47.14
C VAL A 5 -6.10 26.43 46.71
N LEU A 6 -7.17 25.64 46.55
CA LEU A 6 -7.09 24.29 45.99
C LEU A 6 -6.92 24.41 44.47
N VAL A 7 -5.69 24.26 43.99
CA VAL A 7 -5.37 24.13 42.57
C VAL A 7 -5.62 22.67 42.18
N CYS A 8 -6.56 22.43 41.27
CA CYS A 8 -6.71 21.16 40.57
C CYS A 8 -5.45 20.92 39.73
N LEU A 9 -4.49 20.17 40.28
CA LEU A 9 -3.33 19.68 39.57
C LEU A 9 -3.82 18.57 38.63
N SER A 10 -4.04 18.90 37.37
CA SER A 10 -4.06 17.92 36.29
C SER A 10 -2.72 17.20 36.30
N ILE A 11 -2.70 15.99 36.84
CA ILE A 11 -1.61 15.05 36.61
C ILE A 11 -1.70 14.71 35.13
N LEU A 12 -0.97 15.48 34.34
CA LEU A 12 -0.56 15.11 33.00
C LEU A 12 0.24 13.82 33.18
N LEU A 13 -0.41 12.69 32.98
CA LEU A 13 0.24 11.41 32.78
C LEU A 13 1.08 11.57 31.51
N VAL A 14 2.30 12.06 31.70
CA VAL A 14 3.38 11.94 30.73
C VAL A 14 3.67 10.44 30.69
N LEU A 15 2.90 9.71 29.88
CA LEU A 15 3.33 8.41 29.40
C LEU A 15 4.72 8.63 28.78
N PRO A 16 5.75 7.90 29.20
CA PRO A 16 7.04 8.04 28.58
C PRO A 16 6.89 7.57 27.14
N ALA A 17 6.92 8.53 26.21
CA ALA A 17 7.32 8.27 24.83
C ALA A 17 8.80 7.86 24.87
N ALA A 18 9.06 6.63 25.30
CA ALA A 18 10.39 6.10 25.52
C ALA A 18 10.69 5.01 24.48
N VAL A 19 11.56 5.39 23.53
CA VAL A 19 12.54 4.56 22.82
C VAL A 19 12.00 3.55 21.79
N PHE A 20 11.47 4.03 20.66
CA PHE A 20 11.15 3.16 19.51
C PHE A 20 11.90 3.49 18.21
N ALA A 21 12.73 4.54 18.15
CA ALA A 21 13.46 4.92 16.94
C ALA A 21 14.96 4.66 17.12
N GLN A 22 15.52 3.56 16.57
CA GLN A 22 16.98 3.45 16.28
C GLN A 22 17.49 2.13 15.67
N ASP A 23 16.71 1.05 15.58
CA ASP A 23 17.29 -0.25 15.18
C ASP A 23 17.59 -0.37 13.69
N VAL A 24 16.86 0.37 12.85
CA VAL A 24 17.16 0.48 11.43
C VAL A 24 17.14 1.96 11.04
N THR A 25 18.14 2.41 10.29
CA THR A 25 18.17 3.77 9.72
C THR A 25 18.56 3.73 8.25
N GLY A 26 18.03 4.65 7.45
CA GLY A 26 18.37 4.77 6.02
C GLY A 26 19.17 6.03 5.72
N SER A 27 20.08 5.96 4.76
CA SER A 27 20.75 7.13 4.18
C SER A 27 20.97 6.92 2.69
N LEU A 28 20.53 7.88 1.88
CA LEU A 28 20.78 7.88 0.44
C LEU A 28 22.02 8.73 0.15
N VAL A 29 23.07 8.05 -0.29
CA VAL A 29 24.28 8.68 -0.81
C VAL A 29 24.02 9.07 -2.26
N GLN A 30 24.09 10.37 -2.53
CA GLN A 30 23.93 10.89 -3.88
C GLN A 30 25.26 10.85 -4.64
N PRO A 31 25.26 10.51 -5.94
CA PRO A 31 26.44 10.71 -6.76
C PRO A 31 26.78 12.20 -6.78
N GLY A 32 28.06 12.55 -6.64
CA GLY A 32 28.56 13.91 -6.45
C GLY A 32 28.43 14.81 -7.69
N VAL A 33 27.25 14.90 -8.26
CA VAL A 33 26.98 15.60 -9.53
C VAL A 33 26.09 16.80 -9.24
N TYR A 34 26.70 17.98 -9.19
CA TYR A 34 26.00 19.26 -9.00
C TYR A 34 25.02 19.56 -10.15
N ASN A 35 25.31 19.04 -11.35
CA ASN A 35 24.47 19.14 -12.55
C ASN A 35 24.49 17.80 -13.30
N ALA A 36 23.36 17.38 -13.87
CA ALA A 36 23.30 16.18 -14.72
C ALA A 36 22.48 16.43 -15.99
N LYS A 37 22.91 15.84 -17.11
CA LYS A 37 22.26 16.01 -18.41
C LYS A 37 21.20 14.95 -18.66
N LYS A 38 20.15 15.30 -19.40
CA LYS A 38 19.18 14.31 -19.90
C LYS A 38 19.92 13.16 -20.59
N GLY A 39 19.56 11.93 -20.23
CA GLY A 39 20.19 10.71 -20.75
C GLY A 39 21.42 10.23 -19.98
N GLN A 40 21.96 11.04 -19.06
CA GLN A 40 23.04 10.62 -18.17
C GLN A 40 22.54 9.56 -17.18
N THR A 41 23.40 8.58 -16.88
CA THR A 41 23.15 7.61 -15.82
C THR A 41 23.88 8.05 -14.55
N LEU A 42 23.19 7.98 -13.42
CA LEU A 42 23.68 8.29 -12.08
C LEU A 42 23.50 7.06 -11.20
N THR A 43 24.47 6.75 -10.33
CA THR A 43 24.35 5.64 -9.37
C THR A 43 24.24 6.21 -7.96
N TYR A 44 23.13 5.91 -7.30
CA TYR A 44 22.89 6.22 -5.89
C TYR A 44 23.21 4.99 -5.05
N SER A 45 23.65 5.18 -3.81
CA SER A 45 23.75 4.09 -2.84
C SER A 45 22.82 4.36 -1.67
N PHE A 46 21.80 3.53 -1.50
CA PHE A 46 20.93 3.58 -0.33
C PHE A 46 21.47 2.64 0.75
N GLU A 47 21.98 3.20 1.84
CA GLU A 47 22.53 2.47 2.97
C GLU A 47 21.48 2.31 4.07
N ILE A 48 21.24 1.07 4.48
CA ILE A 48 20.35 0.69 5.58
C ILE A 48 21.24 0.22 6.73
N ASN A 49 21.39 1.04 7.77
CA ASN A 49 22.16 0.69 8.96
C ASN A 49 21.29 -0.07 9.95
N LEU A 50 21.81 -1.17 10.49
CA LEU A 50 21.17 -2.07 11.43
C LEU A 50 21.93 -2.01 12.76
N LYS A 51 21.24 -1.65 13.83
CA LYS A 51 21.82 -1.55 15.17
C LYS A 51 22.20 -2.93 15.72
N ASP A 52 23.19 -2.97 16.59
CA ASP A 52 23.59 -4.21 17.23
C ASP A 52 22.44 -4.93 17.95
N GLY A 53 22.33 -6.22 17.69
CA GLY A 53 21.27 -7.07 18.23
C GLY A 53 19.89 -6.86 17.62
N TYR A 54 19.75 -6.16 16.48
CA TYR A 54 18.45 -5.96 15.80
C TYR A 54 17.68 -7.25 15.58
N GLN A 55 18.35 -8.38 15.29
CA GLN A 55 17.72 -9.68 15.07
C GLN A 55 16.92 -10.19 16.29
N LYS A 56 17.28 -9.77 17.51
CA LYS A 56 16.55 -10.14 18.74
C LYS A 56 15.28 -9.32 18.95
N ARG A 57 15.21 -8.12 18.37
CA ARG A 57 14.16 -7.13 18.62
C ARG A 57 13.18 -7.02 17.44
N LEU A 58 13.72 -7.07 16.22
CA LEU A 58 12.96 -6.99 14.99
C LEU A 58 12.58 -8.38 14.49
N LYS A 59 11.40 -8.47 13.90
CA LYS A 59 10.97 -9.59 13.06
C LYS A 59 11.23 -9.29 11.59
N SER A 60 10.77 -8.13 11.13
CA SER A 60 10.82 -7.71 9.73
C SER A 60 11.05 -6.21 9.61
N PHE A 61 11.51 -5.77 8.45
CA PHE A 61 11.49 -4.35 8.09
C PHE A 61 11.29 -4.17 6.58
N ASN A 62 10.79 -3.00 6.20
CA ASN A 62 10.59 -2.58 4.84
C ASN A 62 11.14 -1.17 4.64
N VAL A 63 11.72 -0.94 3.46
CA VAL A 63 12.11 0.38 2.99
C VAL A 63 11.47 0.66 1.64
N SER A 64 10.69 1.73 1.59
CA SER A 64 10.16 2.31 0.36
C SER A 64 10.92 3.58 0.03
N LEU A 65 11.70 3.57 -1.05
CA LEU A 65 12.44 4.72 -1.56
C LEU A 65 11.76 5.26 -2.81
N MET A 66 11.23 6.48 -2.73
CA MET A 66 10.65 7.19 -3.86
C MET A 66 11.69 8.16 -4.45
N MET A 67 11.99 7.97 -5.73
CA MET A 67 12.94 8.78 -6.47
C MET A 67 12.29 10.05 -7.02
N ASP A 68 13.08 11.09 -7.24
CA ASP A 68 12.61 12.32 -7.88
C ASP A 68 11.98 12.04 -9.27
N GLN A 69 10.97 12.81 -9.65
CA GLN A 69 10.25 12.66 -10.93
C GLN A 69 11.14 12.81 -12.17
N ASN A 70 12.28 13.50 -12.04
CA ASN A 70 13.25 13.67 -13.11
C ASN A 70 14.23 12.49 -13.22
N LEU A 71 14.10 11.48 -12.36
CA LEU A 71 14.91 10.27 -12.38
C LEU A 71 14.06 9.07 -12.83
N ALA A 72 14.66 8.18 -13.61
CA ALA A 72 14.09 6.88 -13.98
C ALA A 72 14.97 5.78 -13.42
N VAL A 73 14.49 4.94 -12.52
CA VAL A 73 15.24 3.80 -11.99
C VAL A 73 15.40 2.76 -13.08
N LYS A 74 16.66 2.41 -13.37
CA LYS A 74 17.07 1.43 -14.38
C LYS A 74 17.42 0.09 -13.76
N SER A 75 18.10 0.11 -12.63
CA SER A 75 18.49 -1.10 -11.93
C SER A 75 18.62 -0.83 -10.43
N VAL A 76 18.33 -1.84 -9.62
CA VAL A 76 18.61 -1.81 -8.18
C VAL A 76 19.28 -3.12 -7.81
N LYS A 77 20.46 -3.04 -7.19
CA LYS A 77 21.29 -4.20 -6.86
C LYS A 77 21.75 -4.11 -5.41
N PRO A 78 21.45 -5.09 -4.55
CA PRO A 78 22.07 -5.14 -3.24
C PRO A 78 23.54 -5.53 -3.36
N ARG A 79 24.43 -4.78 -2.71
CA ARG A 79 25.88 -5.00 -2.79
C ARG A 79 26.35 -6.17 -1.92
N ASN A 80 25.71 -6.35 -0.78
CA ASN A 80 26.16 -7.25 0.28
C ASN A 80 25.08 -8.26 0.71
N LEU A 81 24.12 -8.52 -0.19
CA LEU A 81 23.17 -9.61 -0.05
C LEU A 81 23.26 -10.49 -1.30
N GLN A 82 23.33 -11.79 -1.09
CA GLN A 82 23.10 -12.75 -2.14
C GLN A 82 21.59 -12.91 -2.36
N GLU A 83 21.22 -13.25 -3.59
CA GLU A 83 19.84 -13.51 -3.97
C GLU A 83 19.32 -14.73 -3.20
N GLY A 84 18.14 -14.60 -2.57
CA GLY A 84 17.62 -15.62 -1.67
C GLY A 84 16.28 -15.25 -1.04
N LYS A 85 15.70 -16.16 -0.25
CA LYS A 85 14.34 -16.02 0.33
C LYS A 85 14.22 -14.98 1.46
N SER A 86 15.33 -14.44 1.94
CA SER A 86 15.38 -13.56 3.11
C SER A 86 14.92 -12.12 2.85
N TRP A 87 14.90 -11.69 1.59
CA TRP A 87 14.55 -10.33 1.20
C TRP A 87 13.88 -10.29 -0.17
N ARG A 88 13.17 -9.21 -0.46
CA ARG A 88 12.48 -8.96 -1.72
C ARG A 88 12.70 -7.52 -2.17
N LEU A 89 12.79 -7.32 -3.48
CA LEU A 89 12.99 -6.01 -4.09
C LEU A 89 12.00 -5.87 -5.24
N ASN A 90 11.16 -4.84 -5.19
CA ASN A 90 10.18 -4.53 -6.23
C ASN A 90 10.29 -3.07 -6.64
N GLN A 91 10.13 -2.80 -7.94
CA GLN A 91 10.05 -1.44 -8.48
C GLN A 91 8.63 -1.17 -8.98
N SER A 92 8.08 -0.01 -8.65
CA SER A 92 6.79 0.47 -9.13
C SER A 92 6.87 1.96 -9.51
N SER A 93 5.74 2.55 -9.93
CA SER A 93 5.66 3.99 -10.24
C SER A 93 4.46 4.63 -9.54
N LEU A 94 4.66 5.84 -9.00
CA LEU A 94 3.65 6.69 -8.38
C LEU A 94 3.78 8.11 -8.94
N ASN A 95 2.75 8.62 -9.63
CA ASN A 95 2.75 9.97 -10.22
C ASN A 95 3.98 10.29 -11.08
N GLY A 96 4.41 9.31 -11.89
CA GLY A 96 5.59 9.45 -12.76
C GLY A 96 6.94 9.42 -12.03
N LYS A 97 6.93 9.21 -10.71
CA LYS A 97 8.10 8.90 -9.89
C LYS A 97 8.27 7.40 -9.78
N ASP A 98 9.51 6.94 -9.72
CA ASP A 98 9.82 5.53 -9.55
C ASP A 98 9.97 5.25 -8.04
N VAL A 99 9.38 4.16 -7.58
CA VAL A 99 9.38 3.73 -6.18
C VAL A 99 10.05 2.37 -6.08
N ILE A 100 11.03 2.27 -5.19
CA ILE A 100 11.80 1.06 -4.91
C ILE A 100 11.37 0.54 -3.55
N ASN A 101 10.87 -0.69 -3.48
CA ASN A 101 10.45 -1.34 -2.25
C ASN A 101 11.40 -2.49 -1.93
N PHE A 102 12.16 -2.36 -0.85
CA PHE A 102 13.03 -3.40 -0.33
C PHE A 102 12.46 -3.94 0.99
N ALA A 103 12.10 -5.21 1.03
CA ALA A 103 11.48 -5.85 2.17
C ALA A 103 12.35 -6.99 2.71
N VAL A 104 12.46 -7.09 4.03
CA VAL A 104 13.05 -8.23 4.73
C VAL A 104 11.95 -8.82 5.61
N ASP A 105 11.47 -9.99 5.22
CA ASP A 105 10.32 -10.64 5.87
C ASP A 105 10.71 -11.31 7.20
N GLU A 106 11.95 -11.82 7.30
CA GLU A 106 12.48 -12.43 8.52
C GLU A 106 13.96 -12.06 8.69
N VAL A 107 14.26 -11.14 9.62
CA VAL A 107 15.61 -10.61 9.84
C VAL A 107 16.63 -11.68 10.27
N ASN A 108 16.18 -12.81 10.80
CA ASN A 108 17.05 -13.95 11.16
C ASN A 108 17.61 -14.68 9.96
N GLN A 109 17.00 -14.52 8.78
CA GLN A 109 17.50 -15.10 7.55
C GLN A 109 18.54 -14.22 6.87
N LEU A 110 18.73 -12.98 7.33
CA LEU A 110 19.81 -12.13 6.86
C LEU A 110 21.16 -12.64 7.40
N PRO A 111 22.25 -12.47 6.63
CA PRO A 111 23.59 -12.62 7.16
C PRO A 111 23.79 -11.65 8.34
N LYS A 112 24.70 -11.98 9.27
CA LYS A 112 25.05 -11.09 10.38
C LYS A 112 25.76 -9.86 9.85
N VAL A 113 25.00 -8.80 9.57
CA VAL A 113 25.48 -7.53 9.01
C VAL A 113 24.87 -6.37 9.77
N GLN A 114 25.64 -5.29 9.93
CA GLN A 114 25.19 -4.03 10.52
C GLN A 114 24.82 -2.98 9.47
N LYS A 115 24.98 -3.30 8.19
CA LYS A 115 24.67 -2.40 7.09
C LYS A 115 24.23 -3.21 5.87
N LEU A 116 23.21 -2.75 5.16
CA LEU A 116 22.84 -3.23 3.82
C LEU A 116 22.97 -2.07 2.84
N ILE A 117 23.39 -2.34 1.60
CA ILE A 117 23.58 -1.30 0.60
C ILE A 117 22.84 -1.69 -0.67
N LEU A 118 21.95 -0.83 -1.15
CA LEU A 118 21.29 -0.94 -2.44
C LEU A 118 21.92 0.07 -3.41
N ASP A 119 22.57 -0.41 -4.44
CA ASP A 119 23.06 0.40 -5.55
C ASP A 119 21.92 0.59 -6.56
N ILE A 120 21.62 1.85 -6.87
CA ILE A 120 20.45 2.25 -7.66
C ILE A 120 20.94 3.05 -8.85
N ASP A 121 20.88 2.44 -10.04
CA ASP A 121 21.18 3.14 -11.27
C ASP A 121 19.92 3.88 -11.74
N VAL A 122 20.06 5.18 -11.99
CA VAL A 122 18.98 6.01 -12.51
C VAL A 122 19.38 6.73 -13.79
N LEU A 123 18.43 6.87 -14.71
CA LEU A 123 18.53 7.69 -15.91
C LEU A 123 17.90 9.06 -15.66
N VAL A 124 18.63 10.11 -16.00
CA VAL A 124 18.16 11.50 -15.90
C VAL A 124 17.18 11.79 -17.04
N LYS A 125 15.92 12.08 -16.71
CA LYS A 125 14.82 12.35 -17.67
C LYS A 125 14.88 13.78 -18.24
N LYS A 126 15.39 14.73 -17.46
CA LYS A 126 15.52 16.17 -17.81
C LYS A 126 16.80 16.74 -17.19
N ASP A 127 17.37 17.78 -17.79
CA ASP A 127 18.55 18.47 -17.23
C ASP A 127 18.31 18.90 -15.77
N ILE A 128 19.23 18.52 -14.89
CA ILE A 128 19.21 18.79 -13.45
C ILE A 128 20.25 19.88 -13.17
N LYS A 129 19.84 20.94 -12.48
CA LYS A 129 20.72 22.06 -12.08
C LYS A 129 20.69 22.24 -10.56
N GLY A 130 21.85 22.16 -9.90
CA GLY A 130 22.02 22.33 -8.45
C GLY A 130 21.61 21.12 -7.60
N SER A 131 22.30 20.91 -6.47
CA SER A 131 22.13 19.77 -5.55
C SER A 131 20.76 19.72 -4.84
N GLY A 132 20.07 20.87 -4.71
CA GLY A 132 18.75 20.98 -4.09
C GLY A 132 17.55 20.65 -5.00
N SER A 133 17.79 20.26 -6.25
CA SER A 133 16.73 20.08 -7.26
C SER A 133 16.10 18.67 -7.27
N LEU A 134 16.70 17.69 -6.61
CA LEU A 134 16.21 16.29 -6.58
C LEU A 134 15.66 15.92 -5.21
N LYS A 135 14.34 15.81 -5.12
CA LYS A 135 13.63 15.44 -3.89
C LYS A 135 13.37 13.94 -3.87
N ASN A 136 14.30 13.21 -3.27
CA ASN A 136 14.14 11.79 -2.98
C ASN A 136 13.69 11.63 -1.52
N THR A 137 12.85 10.64 -1.26
CA THR A 137 12.33 10.36 0.09
C THR A 137 12.32 8.86 0.33
N TYR A 138 12.66 8.42 1.54
CA TYR A 138 12.40 7.04 1.93
C TYR A 138 11.56 6.99 3.19
N VAL A 139 10.82 5.90 3.34
CA VAL A 139 10.23 5.52 4.63
C VAL A 139 10.69 4.16 5.02
N LEU A 140 10.91 4.04 6.32
CA LEU A 140 11.32 2.82 6.94
C LEU A 140 10.21 2.36 7.89
N TYR A 141 9.80 1.12 7.68
CA TYR A 141 8.80 0.45 8.49
C TYR A 141 9.41 -0.79 9.11
N PHE A 142 9.05 -1.11 10.34
CA PHE A 142 9.53 -2.32 11.00
C PHE A 142 8.47 -2.90 11.94
N ALA A 143 8.50 -4.22 12.04
CA ALA A 143 7.72 -4.97 13.02
C ALA A 143 8.66 -5.65 14.01
N ASP A 144 8.34 -5.54 15.29
CA ASP A 144 9.06 -6.27 16.33
C ASP A 144 8.62 -7.75 16.40
N ARG A 145 9.24 -8.49 17.31
CA ARG A 145 8.95 -9.92 17.53
C ARG A 145 7.55 -10.19 18.10
N GLU A 146 6.92 -9.20 18.72
CA GLU A 146 5.57 -9.26 19.29
C GLU A 146 4.51 -8.86 18.27
N GLY A 147 4.91 -8.39 17.09
CA GLY A 147 4.03 -7.95 16.02
C GLY A 147 3.61 -6.48 16.13
N LYS A 148 4.24 -5.70 17.01
CA LYS A 148 4.00 -4.26 17.11
C LYS A 148 4.76 -3.53 16.02
N GLU A 149 4.07 -2.62 15.37
CA GLU A 149 4.54 -1.93 14.17
C GLU A 149 4.93 -0.48 14.48
N ALA A 150 5.98 0.03 13.84
CA ALA A 150 6.38 1.43 13.91
C ALA A 150 7.02 1.89 12.60
N SER A 151 6.98 3.20 12.35
CA SER A 151 7.55 3.84 11.16
C SER A 151 8.38 5.06 11.53
N ASP A 152 9.52 5.25 10.85
CA ASP A 152 10.31 6.48 10.91
C ASP A 152 10.39 7.08 9.49
N GLN A 153 10.06 8.38 9.37
CA GLN A 153 10.16 9.14 8.13
C GLN A 153 11.33 10.12 8.26
N ARG A 154 12.31 10.02 7.36
CA ARG A 154 13.38 11.00 7.27
C ARG A 154 13.46 11.56 5.87
N GLU A 155 13.37 12.90 5.77
CA GLU A 155 13.89 13.56 4.57
C GLU A 155 15.38 13.24 4.46
N LEU A 156 15.80 12.89 3.25
CA LEU A 156 17.18 12.52 2.99
C LEU A 156 18.04 13.78 3.06
N ILE A 157 18.86 13.88 4.11
CA ILE A 157 20.01 14.80 4.10
C ILE A 157 20.94 14.26 3.02
N THR A 158 20.92 14.93 1.87
CA THR A 158 21.81 14.63 0.76
C THR A 158 23.24 14.83 1.24
N THR A 159 23.98 13.73 1.34
CA THR A 159 25.43 13.82 1.59
C THR A 159 26.07 13.64 0.21
N PRO A 160 26.67 14.68 -0.38
CA PRO A 160 27.36 14.53 -1.66
C PRO A 160 28.44 13.45 -1.52
N ALA A 161 28.48 12.47 -2.42
CA ALA A 161 29.59 11.55 -2.51
C ALA A 161 30.90 12.35 -2.64
N GLN A 162 31.90 11.99 -1.83
CA GLN A 162 33.23 12.59 -1.89
C GLN A 162 33.85 12.37 -3.29
N GLU A 163 33.87 13.40 -4.14
CA GLU A 163 34.98 13.50 -5.10
C GLU A 163 36.19 14.00 -4.31
N LYS A 164 37.12 13.08 -3.99
CA LYS A 164 38.44 13.47 -3.46
C LYS A 164 39.06 14.51 -4.39
N GLY A 165 39.25 15.74 -3.90
CA GLY A 165 40.15 16.73 -4.50
C GLY A 165 39.56 17.80 -5.42
N LYS A 166 38.24 18.00 -5.52
CA LYS A 166 37.67 19.15 -6.27
C LYS A 166 36.97 20.17 -5.38
N LEU A 167 37.22 21.45 -5.64
CA LEU A 167 36.55 22.59 -5.01
C LEU A 167 35.16 22.80 -5.63
N GLN A 168 34.11 22.72 -4.81
CA GLN A 168 32.72 22.96 -5.15
C GLN A 168 32.20 24.17 -4.37
N VAL A 169 31.43 25.03 -5.03
CA VAL A 169 30.91 26.28 -4.46
C VAL A 169 29.45 26.42 -4.88
N GLU A 170 28.57 26.75 -3.95
CA GLU A 170 27.17 27.07 -4.24
C GLU A 170 27.07 28.35 -5.09
N ASP A 171 26.05 28.44 -5.94
CA ASP A 171 25.75 29.69 -6.66
C ASP A 171 25.32 30.77 -5.65
N LEU A 172 25.71 32.03 -5.89
CA LEU A 172 25.46 33.15 -4.99
C LEU A 172 24.49 34.14 -5.62
N SER A 173 23.37 34.41 -4.95
CA SER A 173 22.43 35.47 -5.34
C SER A 173 22.83 36.84 -4.79
N SER A 174 22.29 37.90 -5.39
CA SER A 174 22.59 39.29 -4.98
C SER A 174 22.08 39.70 -3.60
N LYS A 175 21.24 38.88 -2.95
CA LYS A 175 20.68 39.13 -1.61
C LYS A 175 21.35 38.29 -0.52
N GLU A 176 22.14 37.30 -0.89
CA GLU A 176 22.84 36.44 0.07
C GLU A 176 24.11 37.12 0.59
N ASN A 177 24.35 36.92 1.88
CA ASN A 177 25.52 37.41 2.60
C ASN A 177 26.45 36.25 3.02
N VAL A 178 26.22 35.06 2.49
CA VAL A 178 26.96 33.85 2.88
C VAL A 178 27.22 33.02 1.63
N LEU A 179 28.49 32.71 1.37
CA LEU A 179 28.92 31.78 0.35
C LEU A 179 29.32 30.45 0.99
N ARG A 180 28.73 29.36 0.49
CA ARG A 180 28.98 28.00 1.00
C ARG A 180 29.63 27.13 -0.07
N GLY A 181 30.35 26.12 0.38
CA GLY A 181 30.93 25.13 -0.52
C GLY A 181 31.66 24.01 0.20
N ARG A 182 32.31 23.17 -0.60
CA ARG A 182 33.13 22.05 -0.14
C ARG A 182 34.46 22.01 -0.89
N GLY A 183 35.56 21.87 -0.17
CA GLY A 183 36.92 21.81 -0.73
C GLY A 183 37.79 20.75 -0.05
N PRO A 184 39.11 20.76 -0.28
CA PRO A 184 40.05 19.92 0.47
C PRO A 184 39.89 20.15 1.98
N LYS A 185 40.13 19.14 2.81
CA LYS A 185 39.93 19.23 4.27
C LYS A 185 40.94 20.17 4.90
N ASN A 186 40.51 20.97 5.89
CA ASN A 186 41.37 21.91 6.63
C ASN A 186 42.15 22.89 5.73
N ALA A 187 41.66 23.13 4.52
CA ALA A 187 42.29 23.98 3.53
C ALA A 187 41.89 25.43 3.73
N LYS A 188 42.82 26.35 3.45
CA LYS A 188 42.51 27.78 3.44
C LYS A 188 41.68 28.09 2.20
N ILE A 189 40.52 28.71 2.39
CA ILE A 189 39.61 29.13 1.33
C ILE A 189 39.63 30.66 1.24
N LEU A 190 39.82 31.17 0.02
CA LEU A 190 39.89 32.59 -0.30
C LEU A 190 38.83 32.93 -1.34
N LEU A 191 38.07 33.99 -1.10
CA LEU A 191 37.09 34.53 -2.04
C LEU A 191 37.59 35.87 -2.58
N TYR A 192 37.67 35.96 -3.91
CA TYR A 192 38.16 37.12 -4.63
C TYR A 192 37.06 37.81 -5.42
N ARG A 193 37.18 39.12 -5.54
CA ARG A 193 36.49 39.95 -6.53
C ARG A 193 37.54 40.78 -7.26
N GLY A 194 37.80 40.45 -8.53
CA GLY A 194 39.02 40.89 -9.21
C GLY A 194 40.25 40.33 -8.48
N ASP A 195 41.21 41.19 -8.15
CA ASP A 195 42.44 40.81 -7.42
C ASP A 195 42.33 41.00 -5.90
N LYS A 196 41.19 41.49 -5.40
CA LYS A 196 40.97 41.75 -3.97
C LYS A 196 40.31 40.55 -3.28
N VAL A 197 40.90 40.09 -2.19
CA VAL A 197 40.26 39.14 -1.26
C VAL A 197 39.13 39.86 -0.52
N ILE A 198 37.91 39.34 -0.62
CA ILE A 198 36.71 39.88 0.02
C ILE A 198 36.15 38.96 1.12
N GLY A 199 36.71 37.77 1.29
CA GLY A 199 36.39 36.87 2.39
C GLY A 199 37.39 35.71 2.45
N GLU A 200 37.61 35.20 3.65
CA GLU A 200 38.48 34.04 3.89
C GLU A 200 37.89 33.14 4.98
N THR A 201 38.15 31.84 4.89
CA THR A 201 37.78 30.86 5.90
C THR A 201 38.68 29.62 5.80
N TYR A 202 38.45 28.64 6.66
CA TYR A 202 39.01 27.30 6.51
C TYR A 202 37.88 26.31 6.30
N SER A 203 38.11 25.34 5.42
CA SER A 203 37.22 24.19 5.35
C SER A 203 37.38 23.31 6.59
N SER A 204 36.28 22.73 7.03
CA SER A 204 36.23 21.80 8.16
C SER A 204 36.98 20.48 7.85
N ALA A 205 37.06 19.61 8.86
CA ALA A 205 37.56 18.23 8.70
C ALA A 205 36.73 17.39 7.69
N ASN A 206 35.52 17.85 7.34
CA ASN A 206 34.65 17.25 6.33
C ASN A 206 34.72 17.98 4.98
N GLY A 207 35.55 19.01 4.86
CA GLY A 207 35.74 19.81 3.66
C GLY A 207 34.73 20.95 3.48
N ASP A 208 33.72 21.05 4.33
CA ASP A 208 32.68 22.08 4.24
C ASP A 208 33.22 23.45 4.70
N PHE A 209 32.88 24.52 4.00
CA PHE A 209 33.28 25.88 4.36
C PHE A 209 32.13 26.88 4.17
N GLU A 210 32.20 27.96 4.95
CA GLU A 210 31.27 29.10 4.86
C GLU A 210 32.07 30.41 4.93
N ILE A 211 31.78 31.34 4.01
CA ILE A 211 32.36 32.68 3.98
C ILE A 211 31.21 33.69 4.08
N VAL A 212 31.18 34.44 5.18
CA VAL A 212 30.27 35.57 5.32
C VAL A 212 30.83 36.76 4.53
N ILE A 213 30.00 37.34 3.68
CA ILE A 213 30.33 38.46 2.81
C ILE A 213 29.20 39.49 2.79
N ASN A 214 29.52 40.72 2.41
CA ASN A 214 28.48 41.67 2.04
C ASN A 214 27.75 41.19 0.76
N PRO A 215 26.44 41.45 0.62
CA PRO A 215 25.70 41.19 -0.62
C PRO A 215 26.41 41.79 -1.84
N GLN A 216 26.39 41.06 -2.96
CA GLN A 216 27.11 41.45 -4.18
C GLN A 216 26.14 41.93 -5.27
N VAL A 217 26.60 42.86 -6.10
CA VAL A 217 25.81 43.35 -7.24
C VAL A 217 25.61 42.22 -8.25
N PRO A 218 24.41 42.01 -8.80
CA PRO A 218 24.21 41.01 -9.86
C PRO A 218 25.17 41.23 -11.04
N GLY A 219 25.67 40.14 -11.60
CA GLY A 219 26.71 40.14 -12.65
C GLY A 219 28.14 40.23 -12.13
N THR A 220 28.34 40.42 -10.82
CA THR A 220 29.69 40.42 -10.22
C THR A 220 30.34 39.06 -10.42
N ARG A 221 31.57 39.04 -10.95
CA ARG A 221 32.40 37.83 -11.04
C ARG A 221 33.19 37.66 -9.75
N LEU A 222 33.08 36.49 -9.16
CA LEU A 222 33.83 36.09 -7.99
C LEU A 222 34.68 34.86 -8.31
N ARG A 223 35.79 34.70 -7.60
CA ARG A 223 36.66 33.53 -7.70
C ARG A 223 36.90 32.97 -6.31
N VAL A 224 36.60 31.71 -6.11
CA VAL A 224 36.97 30.96 -4.90
C VAL A 224 38.24 30.19 -5.17
N GLN A 225 39.19 30.25 -4.26
CA GLN A 225 40.40 29.45 -4.28
C GLN A 225 40.51 28.62 -3.00
N ALA A 226 40.97 27.38 -3.14
CA ALA A 226 41.41 26.54 -2.03
C ALA A 226 42.90 26.26 -2.16
N LEU A 227 43.63 26.47 -1.07
CA LEU A 227 45.04 26.12 -0.92
C LEU A 227 45.12 24.81 -0.16
N ASP A 228 45.51 23.73 -0.85
CA ASP A 228 45.76 22.44 -0.19
C ASP A 228 47.12 22.42 0.52
N GLU A 229 47.37 21.38 1.31
CA GLU A 229 48.63 21.18 2.07
C GLU A 229 49.87 21.07 1.15
N ASN A 230 49.68 20.80 -0.15
CA ASN A 230 50.73 20.71 -1.17
C ASN A 230 50.92 22.02 -1.97
N LYS A 231 50.25 23.11 -1.57
CA LYS A 231 50.21 24.41 -2.27
C LYS A 231 49.63 24.35 -3.70
N GLN A 232 48.89 23.30 -4.06
CA GLN A 232 48.10 23.30 -5.29
C GLN A 232 46.89 24.21 -5.10
N VAL A 233 46.70 25.11 -6.08
CA VAL A 233 45.58 26.05 -6.08
C VAL A 233 44.44 25.45 -6.90
N LEU A 234 43.34 25.12 -6.21
CA LEU A 234 42.07 24.81 -6.86
C LEU A 234 41.25 26.09 -6.95
N SER A 235 40.73 26.44 -8.14
CA SER A 235 39.94 27.66 -8.32
C SER A 235 38.60 27.41 -9.00
N ARG A 236 37.56 28.13 -8.57
CA ARG A 236 36.24 28.15 -9.19
C ARG A 236 35.74 29.58 -9.34
N ASP A 237 35.39 29.95 -10.57
CA ASP A 237 34.75 31.23 -10.85
C ASP A 237 33.21 31.08 -10.81
N LEU A 238 32.53 32.08 -10.25
CA LEU A 238 31.07 32.20 -10.23
C LEU A 238 30.61 33.61 -10.60
N VAL A 239 29.37 33.73 -11.07
CA VAL A 239 28.72 35.02 -11.40
C VAL A 239 27.51 35.19 -10.50
N VAL A 240 27.40 36.33 -9.84
CA VAL A 240 26.30 36.63 -8.92
C VAL A 240 25.00 36.82 -9.71
N ASP A 241 23.97 36.02 -9.44
CA ASP A 241 22.73 36.05 -10.20
C ASP A 241 21.75 37.13 -9.71
N GLN A 242 20.90 37.65 -10.62
CA GLN A 242 19.84 38.62 -10.33
C GLN A 242 18.65 38.05 -9.53
N LYS A 243 18.60 36.73 -9.29
CA LYS A 243 17.42 36.10 -8.69
C LYS A 243 17.29 36.44 -7.20
N SER A 244 16.42 37.40 -6.95
CA SER A 244 15.75 37.66 -5.68
C SER A 244 15.11 36.38 -5.13
N SER A 245 15.71 35.76 -4.12
CA SER A 245 14.98 34.99 -3.10
C SER A 245 14.20 35.98 -2.22
N SER A 246 13.17 36.57 -2.81
CA SER A 246 12.12 37.26 -2.06
C SER A 246 10.83 37.00 -2.79
N GLN A 247 10.28 35.80 -2.58
CA GLN A 247 8.85 35.76 -2.37
C GLN A 247 8.63 36.22 -0.93
N ASN A 248 8.11 37.43 -0.79
CA ASN A 248 7.25 37.78 0.34
C ASN A 248 6.28 36.59 0.54
N PRO A 249 5.88 36.19 1.76
CA PRO A 249 4.82 35.22 1.95
C PRO A 249 3.50 35.87 1.51
N GLU A 250 3.32 36.05 0.21
CA GLU A 250 2.02 35.80 -0.40
C GLU A 250 1.59 34.48 0.22
N LYS A 251 0.49 34.49 0.97
CA LYS A 251 -0.04 33.33 1.67
C LYS A 251 0.09 32.14 0.73
N ALA A 252 1.18 31.36 0.86
CA ALA A 252 1.19 30.01 0.37
C ALA A 252 -0.05 29.45 1.06
N PRO A 253 -1.04 28.96 0.30
CA PRO A 253 -2.16 28.31 0.95
C PRO A 253 -1.50 27.36 1.94
N VAL A 254 -1.88 27.46 3.22
CA VAL A 254 -1.47 26.48 4.22
C VAL A 254 -1.68 25.15 3.51
N GLU A 255 -0.61 24.49 3.08
CA GLU A 255 -0.76 23.23 2.36
C GLU A 255 -1.37 22.34 3.43
N MET A 256 -2.69 22.16 3.37
CA MET A 256 -3.38 21.24 4.24
C MET A 256 -2.70 19.91 3.95
N GLY A 257 -1.91 19.45 4.91
CA GLY A 257 -1.50 18.06 4.95
C GLY A 257 -2.74 17.18 4.92
N LEU A 258 -2.52 15.89 4.69
CA LEU A 258 -3.57 14.89 4.57
C LEU A 258 -4.71 15.15 5.55
N SER A 259 -5.90 15.44 5.00
CA SER A 259 -7.06 15.77 5.81
C SER A 259 -7.44 14.58 6.69
N MET A 260 -8.03 14.86 7.86
CA MET A 260 -8.41 13.82 8.81
C MET A 260 -9.38 12.80 8.18
N GLU A 261 -10.28 13.26 7.30
CA GLU A 261 -11.19 12.41 6.54
C GLU A 261 -10.45 11.45 5.60
N LYS A 262 -9.51 11.97 4.80
CA LYS A 262 -8.74 11.16 3.84
C LYS A 262 -7.77 10.21 4.54
N SER A 263 -7.17 10.65 5.65
CA SER A 263 -6.36 9.80 6.53
C SER A 263 -7.17 8.64 7.09
N GLN A 264 -8.37 8.92 7.64
CA GLN A 264 -9.24 7.86 8.16
C GLN A 264 -9.68 6.91 7.05
N LYS A 265 -10.08 7.42 5.89
CA LYS A 265 -10.45 6.60 4.73
C LYS A 265 -9.31 5.69 4.28
N LEU A 266 -8.11 6.23 4.11
CA LEU A 266 -6.95 5.43 3.73
C LEU A 266 -6.65 4.35 4.78
N LYS A 267 -6.75 4.69 6.08
CA LYS A 267 -6.59 3.72 7.17
C LYS A 267 -7.62 2.60 7.12
N ASP A 268 -8.90 2.92 6.92
CA ASP A 268 -9.97 1.91 6.84
C ASP A 268 -9.76 0.94 5.67
N PHE A 269 -9.31 1.46 4.52
CA PHE A 269 -8.94 0.64 3.35
C PHE A 269 -7.71 -0.24 3.62
N LEU A 270 -6.71 0.28 4.32
CA LEU A 270 -5.51 -0.48 4.69
C LEU A 270 -5.83 -1.58 5.70
N ASP A 271 -6.59 -1.26 6.74
CA ASP A 271 -7.05 -2.21 7.75
C ASP A 271 -7.83 -3.35 7.09
N TYR A 272 -8.76 -3.04 6.19
CA TYR A 272 -9.45 -4.07 5.40
C TYR A 272 -8.48 -4.87 4.52
N SER A 273 -7.57 -4.21 3.79
CA SER A 273 -6.61 -4.88 2.90
C SER A 273 -5.75 -5.92 3.64
N LYS A 274 -5.35 -5.64 4.89
CA LYS A 274 -4.53 -6.52 5.73
C LYS A 274 -5.27 -7.78 6.18
N THR A 275 -6.61 -7.80 6.09
CA THR A 275 -7.44 -8.98 6.42
C THR A 275 -7.70 -9.90 5.23
N LEU A 276 -7.31 -9.51 4.02
CA LEU A 276 -7.62 -10.27 2.81
C LEU A 276 -6.73 -11.52 2.67
N SER A 277 -7.36 -12.64 2.35
CA SER A 277 -6.63 -13.84 1.91
C SER A 277 -6.12 -13.64 0.48
N LEU A 278 -4.81 -13.80 0.29
CA LEU A 278 -4.13 -13.70 -1.01
C LEU A 278 -3.80 -15.07 -1.61
N ARG A 279 -4.29 -16.16 -1.00
CA ARG A 279 -3.98 -17.53 -1.42
C ARG A 279 -4.68 -17.84 -2.75
N GLY A 280 -3.97 -18.52 -3.65
CA GLY A 280 -4.47 -18.88 -4.99
C GLY A 280 -4.48 -17.72 -5.99
N GLN A 281 -4.12 -16.50 -5.57
CA GLN A 281 -4.00 -15.35 -6.46
C GLN A 281 -2.69 -15.40 -7.26
N ALA A 282 -2.69 -14.82 -8.46
CA ALA A 282 -1.49 -14.75 -9.28
C ALA A 282 -0.39 -13.94 -8.57
N ILE A 283 0.86 -14.39 -8.64
CA ILE A 283 1.99 -13.76 -7.93
C ILE A 283 2.11 -12.26 -8.26
N GLU A 284 1.86 -11.88 -9.51
CA GLU A 284 1.88 -10.47 -9.93
C GLU A 284 0.80 -9.63 -9.24
N GLN A 285 -0.44 -10.15 -9.15
CA GLN A 285 -1.55 -9.49 -8.44
C GLN A 285 -1.21 -9.32 -6.96
N VAL A 286 -0.68 -10.36 -6.32
CA VAL A 286 -0.24 -10.34 -4.91
C VAL A 286 0.84 -9.27 -4.69
N ASN A 287 1.81 -9.19 -5.59
CA ASN A 287 2.90 -8.21 -5.49
C ASN A 287 2.39 -6.77 -5.65
N ARG A 288 1.52 -6.53 -6.63
CA ARG A 288 0.89 -5.23 -6.86
C ARG A 288 0.05 -4.82 -5.64
N PHE A 289 -0.78 -5.71 -5.12
CA PHE A 289 -1.59 -5.48 -3.94
C PHE A 289 -0.73 -5.08 -2.73
N LYS A 290 0.31 -5.87 -2.42
CA LYS A 290 1.24 -5.55 -1.31
C LYS A 290 1.97 -4.22 -1.49
N ALA A 291 2.31 -3.86 -2.73
CA ALA A 291 2.94 -2.58 -3.03
C ALA A 291 1.99 -1.40 -2.73
N TYR A 292 0.72 -1.52 -3.09
CA TYR A 292 -0.28 -0.49 -2.80
C TYR A 292 -0.56 -0.38 -1.29
N THR A 293 -0.65 -1.50 -0.58
CA THR A 293 -0.78 -1.49 0.89
C THR A 293 0.41 -0.76 1.54
N ALA A 294 1.64 -1.11 1.17
CA ALA A 294 2.84 -0.44 1.68
C ALA A 294 2.87 1.06 1.35
N MET A 295 2.40 1.44 0.16
CA MET A 295 2.33 2.84 -0.25
C MET A 295 1.27 3.63 0.51
N GLY A 296 0.16 2.98 0.89
CA GLY A 296 -0.84 3.59 1.74
C GLY A 296 -0.33 3.79 3.17
N ASP A 297 0.31 2.77 3.73
CA ASP A 297 0.99 2.88 5.03
C ASP A 297 2.02 4.03 5.02
N TYR A 298 2.77 4.19 3.92
CA TYR A 298 3.68 5.33 3.72
C TYR A 298 2.96 6.69 3.74
N ILE A 299 1.85 6.83 3.00
CA ILE A 299 1.12 8.09 2.90
C ILE A 299 0.51 8.48 4.24
N LEU A 300 0.01 7.53 5.03
CA LEU A 300 -0.55 7.81 6.35
C LEU A 300 0.46 8.44 7.32
N VAL A 301 1.73 8.06 7.21
CA VAL A 301 2.79 8.52 8.12
C VAL A 301 3.62 9.67 7.55
N LYS A 302 3.43 9.98 6.26
CA LYS A 302 4.13 11.06 5.56
C LYS A 302 3.60 12.42 6.01
N ARG A 303 4.43 13.22 6.70
CA ARG A 303 4.07 14.56 7.21
C ARG A 303 3.59 15.55 6.14
N SER A 304 4.08 15.40 4.91
CA SER A 304 3.71 16.22 3.74
C SER A 304 2.77 15.49 2.77
N ALA A 305 2.11 14.42 3.21
CA ALA A 305 1.10 13.75 2.40
C ALA A 305 -0.02 14.73 2.03
N LYS A 306 -0.48 14.60 0.79
CA LYS A 306 -1.60 15.35 0.26
C LYS A 306 -2.76 14.41 0.00
N ASP A 307 -3.98 14.93 0.08
CA ASP A 307 -5.21 14.17 -0.18
C ASP A 307 -5.16 13.42 -1.52
N GLY A 308 -4.66 14.06 -2.58
CA GLY A 308 -4.52 13.42 -3.89
C GLY A 308 -3.59 12.19 -3.92
N GLU A 309 -2.59 12.12 -3.04
CA GLU A 309 -1.77 10.90 -2.89
C GLU A 309 -2.58 9.78 -2.24
N ALA A 310 -3.33 10.10 -1.18
CA ALA A 310 -4.20 9.13 -0.52
C ALA A 310 -5.30 8.62 -1.46
N ASP A 311 -5.96 9.53 -2.21
CA ASP A 311 -7.02 9.18 -3.16
C ASP A 311 -6.53 8.23 -4.25
N GLN A 312 -5.32 8.47 -4.75
CA GLN A 312 -4.71 7.60 -5.74
C GLN A 312 -4.45 6.20 -5.18
N VAL A 313 -3.89 6.09 -3.98
CA VAL A 313 -3.60 4.79 -3.38
C VAL A 313 -4.86 4.07 -2.96
N ILE A 314 -5.88 4.79 -2.45
CA ILE A 314 -7.22 4.23 -2.22
C ILE A 314 -7.77 3.67 -3.54
N GLY A 315 -7.69 4.42 -4.64
CA GLY A 315 -8.12 3.94 -5.95
C GLY A 315 -7.38 2.66 -6.40
N GLN A 316 -6.07 2.62 -6.22
CA GLN A 316 -5.25 1.44 -6.52
C GLN A 316 -5.60 0.23 -5.64
N LEU A 317 -5.87 0.46 -4.35
CA LEU A 317 -6.34 -0.57 -3.42
C LEU A 317 -7.72 -1.07 -3.82
N ILE A 318 -8.67 -0.19 -4.18
CA ILE A 318 -10.00 -0.58 -4.67
C ILE A 318 -9.88 -1.53 -5.86
N ASP A 319 -9.07 -1.17 -6.85
CA ASP A 319 -8.88 -1.97 -8.06
C ASP A 319 -8.27 -3.34 -7.72
N ALA A 320 -7.21 -3.36 -6.89
CA ALA A 320 -6.55 -4.60 -6.49
C ALA A 320 -7.44 -5.50 -5.61
N ILE A 321 -8.26 -4.92 -4.73
CA ILE A 321 -9.23 -5.67 -3.92
C ILE A 321 -10.29 -6.30 -4.84
N LYS A 322 -10.79 -5.58 -5.84
CA LYS A 322 -11.76 -6.10 -6.82
C LYS A 322 -11.17 -7.20 -7.71
N GLU A 323 -9.86 -7.20 -7.94
CA GLU A 323 -9.19 -8.32 -8.62
C GLU A 323 -9.13 -9.57 -7.73
N ILE A 324 -8.89 -9.40 -6.42
CA ILE A 324 -8.83 -10.52 -5.46
C ILE A 324 -10.22 -11.07 -5.15
N GLN A 325 -11.21 -10.18 -5.03
CA GLN A 325 -12.61 -10.47 -4.73
C GLN A 325 -13.52 -9.89 -5.82
N PRO A 326 -13.53 -10.49 -7.03
CA PRO A 326 -14.36 -9.99 -8.11
C PRO A 326 -15.85 -10.11 -7.78
N PRO A 327 -16.67 -9.16 -8.24
CA PRO A 327 -18.12 -9.24 -8.10
C PRO A 327 -18.66 -10.44 -8.87
N PHE A 328 -19.63 -11.13 -8.29
CA PHE A 328 -20.18 -12.37 -8.84
C PHE A 328 -21.71 -12.33 -8.96
N MET A 329 -22.36 -11.26 -8.49
CA MET A 329 -23.78 -11.00 -8.68
C MET A 329 -24.02 -9.68 -9.39
N LYS A 330 -25.19 -9.58 -10.03
CA LYS A 330 -25.71 -8.34 -10.62
C LYS A 330 -27.17 -8.16 -10.19
N GLY A 331 -27.65 -6.91 -10.20
CA GLY A 331 -29.06 -6.61 -10.00
C GLY A 331 -29.94 -7.17 -11.14
N LYS A 332 -31.24 -7.31 -10.88
CA LYS A 332 -32.25 -7.60 -11.91
C LYS A 332 -32.37 -6.45 -12.91
N SER A 333 -32.10 -5.24 -12.45
CA SER A 333 -31.93 -4.03 -13.26
C SER A 333 -30.80 -3.19 -12.67
N GLN A 334 -30.48 -2.06 -13.32
CA GLN A 334 -29.51 -1.10 -12.79
C GLN A 334 -29.91 -0.53 -11.42
N LYS A 335 -31.21 -0.49 -11.09
CA LYS A 335 -31.74 0.11 -9.85
C LYS A 335 -32.43 -0.88 -8.91
N THR A 336 -32.44 -2.17 -9.25
CA THR A 336 -33.18 -3.18 -8.47
C THR A 336 -32.35 -4.43 -8.28
N PHE A 337 -32.11 -4.79 -7.02
CA PHE A 337 -31.42 -6.05 -6.69
C PHE A 337 -32.38 -7.23 -6.51
N ALA A 338 -33.57 -6.97 -5.97
CA ALA A 338 -34.58 -7.93 -5.50
C ALA A 338 -34.04 -8.90 -4.44
N PRO A 339 -33.73 -8.44 -3.21
CA PRO A 339 -33.07 -9.26 -2.18
C PRO A 339 -33.89 -10.48 -1.73
N ASP A 340 -35.22 -10.35 -1.67
CA ASP A 340 -36.12 -11.40 -1.18
C ASP A 340 -36.62 -12.35 -2.28
N ASP A 341 -36.34 -12.04 -3.55
CA ASP A 341 -36.70 -12.90 -4.67
C ASP A 341 -36.00 -14.26 -4.56
N THR A 342 -36.75 -15.32 -4.79
CA THR A 342 -36.24 -16.69 -4.79
C THR A 342 -35.45 -16.97 -6.07
N MET A 343 -34.32 -17.67 -5.95
CA MET A 343 -33.45 -17.97 -7.09
C MET A 343 -33.80 -19.28 -7.79
N THR A 344 -33.71 -19.30 -9.12
CA THR A 344 -33.72 -20.55 -9.88
C THR A 344 -32.35 -21.23 -9.85
N ARG A 345 -32.32 -22.51 -10.22
CA ARG A 345 -31.07 -23.27 -10.37
C ARG A 345 -30.15 -22.68 -11.43
N ALA A 346 -30.71 -22.20 -12.55
CA ALA A 346 -29.94 -21.50 -13.57
C ALA A 346 -29.31 -20.20 -13.04
N GLU A 347 -30.05 -19.43 -12.24
CA GLU A 347 -29.51 -18.19 -11.64
C GLU A 347 -28.37 -18.48 -10.67
N VAL A 348 -28.47 -19.54 -9.86
CA VAL A 348 -27.36 -19.96 -8.98
C VAL A 348 -26.17 -20.48 -9.79
N ALA A 349 -26.40 -21.28 -10.83
CA ALA A 349 -25.31 -21.75 -11.71
C ALA A 349 -24.54 -20.56 -12.31
N SER A 350 -25.26 -19.55 -12.80
CA SER A 350 -24.68 -18.33 -13.36
C SER A 350 -23.89 -17.53 -12.32
N VAL A 351 -24.35 -17.46 -11.07
CA VAL A 351 -23.58 -16.83 -9.98
C VAL A 351 -22.27 -17.58 -9.71
N LEU A 352 -22.31 -18.92 -9.63
CA LEU A 352 -21.11 -19.73 -9.40
C LEU A 352 -20.12 -19.65 -10.58
N TYR A 353 -20.64 -19.60 -11.80
CA TYR A 353 -19.85 -19.38 -13.00
C TYR A 353 -19.14 -18.03 -12.98
N GLN A 354 -19.84 -16.95 -12.61
CA GLN A 354 -19.20 -15.63 -12.44
C GLN A 354 -18.12 -15.64 -11.35
N LEU A 355 -18.32 -16.41 -10.28
CA LEU A 355 -17.40 -16.51 -9.15
C LEU A 355 -16.11 -17.29 -9.46
N LYS A 356 -16.19 -18.40 -10.22
CA LYS A 356 -15.05 -19.34 -10.39
C LYS A 356 -14.84 -19.89 -11.81
N GLY A 357 -15.78 -19.68 -12.72
CA GLY A 357 -15.81 -20.37 -14.01
C GLY A 357 -15.30 -19.58 -15.21
N GLN A 358 -14.97 -18.29 -15.07
CA GLN A 358 -14.55 -17.47 -16.21
C GLN A 358 -13.20 -17.94 -16.78
N GLY A 359 -13.12 -18.13 -18.12
CA GLY A 359 -11.94 -18.66 -18.80
C GLY A 359 -12.08 -18.69 -20.33
N ALA A 360 -11.04 -19.17 -21.03
CA ALA A 360 -10.95 -19.08 -22.50
C ALA A 360 -11.76 -20.14 -23.27
N ASN A 361 -12.21 -21.22 -22.61
CA ASN A 361 -12.92 -22.32 -23.28
C ASN A 361 -14.37 -22.38 -22.80
N PRO A 362 -15.35 -22.45 -23.73
CA PRO A 362 -16.75 -22.56 -23.36
C PRO A 362 -17.06 -23.92 -22.73
N TYR A 363 -17.92 -23.91 -21.72
CA TYR A 363 -18.45 -25.13 -21.10
C TYR A 363 -19.74 -25.56 -21.78
N PHE A 364 -19.92 -26.88 -21.91
CA PHE A 364 -21.10 -27.50 -22.51
C PHE A 364 -21.79 -28.40 -21.48
N SER A 365 -23.12 -28.34 -21.44
CA SER A 365 -23.95 -29.16 -20.55
C SER A 365 -24.44 -30.42 -21.27
N ASN A 366 -24.50 -31.55 -20.57
CA ASN A 366 -25.08 -32.79 -21.11
C ASN A 366 -26.58 -32.96 -20.80
N PHE A 367 -27.20 -32.01 -20.10
CA PHE A 367 -28.62 -32.08 -19.75
C PHE A 367 -29.53 -31.79 -20.93
N LYS A 368 -30.57 -32.61 -21.10
CA LYS A 368 -31.54 -32.55 -22.22
C LYS A 368 -32.42 -31.29 -22.22
N ASP A 369 -32.57 -30.65 -21.07
CA ASP A 369 -33.38 -29.45 -20.85
C ASP A 369 -32.55 -28.16 -20.79
N VAL A 370 -31.30 -28.22 -21.27
CA VAL A 370 -30.39 -27.08 -21.41
C VAL A 370 -29.93 -27.03 -22.86
N LYS A 371 -30.33 -25.99 -23.57
CA LYS A 371 -29.89 -25.78 -24.97
C LYS A 371 -28.72 -24.82 -24.98
N GLN A 372 -27.80 -24.95 -25.95
CA GLN A 372 -26.58 -24.14 -25.99
C GLN A 372 -26.88 -22.63 -26.12
N GLU A 373 -27.99 -22.27 -26.74
CA GLU A 373 -28.47 -20.90 -26.88
C GLU A 373 -29.10 -20.31 -25.60
N ASP A 374 -29.35 -21.11 -24.57
CA ASP A 374 -29.85 -20.60 -23.29
C ASP A 374 -28.79 -19.72 -22.62
N TRP A 375 -29.20 -18.57 -22.07
CA TRP A 375 -28.28 -17.63 -21.40
C TRP A 375 -27.49 -18.25 -20.23
N TYR A 376 -27.96 -19.38 -19.68
CA TYR A 376 -27.33 -20.12 -18.59
C TYR A 376 -26.58 -21.37 -19.06
N ALA A 377 -26.55 -21.71 -20.35
CA ALA A 377 -26.04 -22.99 -20.84
C ALA A 377 -24.58 -23.24 -20.42
N GLU A 378 -23.73 -22.25 -20.64
CA GLU A 378 -22.32 -22.29 -20.26
C GLU A 378 -22.15 -22.40 -18.74
N ALA A 379 -22.94 -21.63 -17.97
CA ALA A 379 -22.90 -21.70 -16.53
C ALA A 379 -23.31 -23.06 -15.98
N VAL A 380 -24.32 -23.70 -16.60
CA VAL A 380 -24.73 -25.07 -16.25
C VAL A 380 -23.63 -26.07 -16.60
N GLY A 381 -23.02 -25.97 -17.78
CA GLY A 381 -21.88 -26.80 -18.16
C GLY A 381 -20.71 -26.68 -17.19
N PHE A 382 -20.40 -25.46 -16.71
CA PHE A 382 -19.37 -25.23 -15.71
C PHE A 382 -19.67 -25.94 -14.38
N VAL A 383 -20.87 -25.72 -13.81
CA VAL A 383 -21.20 -26.33 -12.51
C VAL A 383 -21.39 -27.84 -12.58
N GLU A 384 -21.74 -28.38 -13.76
CA GLU A 384 -21.75 -29.81 -14.06
C GLU A 384 -20.32 -30.36 -14.07
N GLY A 385 -19.43 -29.79 -14.88
CA GLY A 385 -18.04 -30.22 -15.03
C GLY A 385 -17.22 -30.08 -13.74
N ALA A 386 -17.49 -29.03 -12.94
CA ALA A 386 -16.87 -28.83 -11.63
C ALA A 386 -17.53 -29.66 -10.51
N ASN A 387 -18.55 -30.48 -10.83
CA ASN A 387 -19.34 -31.27 -9.87
C ASN A 387 -19.94 -30.42 -8.72
N LEU A 388 -20.16 -29.13 -8.94
CA LEU A 388 -20.77 -28.23 -7.96
C LEU A 388 -22.29 -28.46 -7.90
N MET A 389 -22.93 -28.67 -9.04
CA MET A 389 -24.36 -28.96 -9.15
C MET A 389 -24.59 -30.20 -10.00
N THR A 390 -25.49 -31.07 -9.54
CA THR A 390 -25.92 -32.27 -10.29
C THR A 390 -27.33 -32.09 -10.83
N GLY A 391 -27.68 -32.87 -11.84
CA GLY A 391 -29.04 -32.95 -12.35
C GLY A 391 -30.02 -33.55 -11.34
N THR A 392 -31.32 -33.45 -11.65
CA THR A 392 -32.41 -33.97 -10.80
C THR A 392 -32.91 -35.34 -11.24
N GLY A 393 -32.19 -35.98 -12.17
CA GLY A 393 -32.49 -37.29 -12.74
C GLY A 393 -33.00 -37.21 -14.18
N LYS A 394 -33.08 -38.38 -14.85
CA LYS A 394 -33.56 -38.53 -16.25
C LYS A 394 -32.81 -37.64 -17.27
N GLY A 395 -31.55 -37.28 -16.98
CA GLY A 395 -30.74 -36.39 -17.81
C GLY A 395 -31.24 -34.93 -17.83
N ARG A 396 -31.87 -34.44 -16.75
CA ARG A 396 -32.35 -33.06 -16.62
C ARG A 396 -31.64 -32.27 -15.53
N PHE A 397 -31.51 -30.95 -15.75
CA PHE A 397 -31.01 -29.98 -14.78
C PHE A 397 -32.12 -29.21 -14.05
N GLU A 398 -33.27 -29.00 -14.68
CA GLU A 398 -34.38 -28.13 -14.23
C GLU A 398 -33.97 -26.66 -14.00
N PRO A 399 -33.49 -25.94 -15.03
CA PRO A 399 -32.93 -24.60 -14.88
C PRO A 399 -33.90 -23.58 -14.27
N LYS A 400 -35.20 -23.73 -14.52
CA LYS A 400 -36.25 -22.82 -14.03
C LYS A 400 -36.78 -23.15 -12.63
N ARG A 401 -36.45 -24.32 -12.07
CA ARG A 401 -36.89 -24.71 -10.73
C ARG A 401 -36.18 -23.85 -9.68
N LYS A 402 -36.92 -23.43 -8.65
CA LYS A 402 -36.34 -22.74 -7.49
C LYS A 402 -35.45 -23.68 -6.69
N ILE A 403 -34.26 -23.19 -6.31
CA ILE A 403 -33.32 -23.96 -5.51
C ILE A 403 -33.66 -23.84 -4.03
N THR A 404 -33.50 -24.93 -3.28
CA THR A 404 -33.71 -24.96 -1.83
C THR A 404 -32.44 -24.58 -1.06
N LYS A 405 -32.59 -24.13 0.18
CA LYS A 405 -31.47 -23.82 1.08
C LYS A 405 -30.59 -25.04 1.35
N GLY A 406 -31.18 -26.24 1.47
CA GLY A 406 -30.43 -27.50 1.62
C GLY A 406 -29.60 -27.84 0.40
N GLU A 407 -30.14 -27.64 -0.80
CA GLU A 407 -29.37 -27.78 -2.05
C GLU A 407 -28.21 -26.80 -2.13
N PHE A 408 -28.44 -25.55 -1.74
CA PHE A 408 -27.36 -24.57 -1.74
C PHE A 408 -26.29 -24.86 -0.67
N ALA A 409 -26.66 -25.39 0.50
CA ALA A 409 -25.70 -25.84 1.48
C ALA A 409 -24.79 -26.95 0.93
N ALA A 410 -25.35 -27.91 0.17
CA ALA A 410 -24.57 -28.95 -0.51
C ALA A 410 -23.58 -28.38 -1.53
N ILE A 411 -23.99 -27.34 -2.29
CA ILE A 411 -23.10 -26.61 -3.20
C ILE A 411 -21.97 -25.94 -2.41
N MET A 412 -22.31 -25.20 -1.35
CA MET A 412 -21.33 -24.51 -0.50
C MET A 412 -20.31 -25.48 0.09
N ALA A 413 -20.75 -26.62 0.62
CA ALA A 413 -19.85 -27.63 1.18
C ALA A 413 -18.84 -28.19 0.16
N LYS A 414 -19.19 -28.23 -1.12
CA LYS A 414 -18.28 -28.61 -2.21
C LYS A 414 -17.37 -27.47 -2.66
N LEU A 415 -17.85 -26.24 -2.59
CA LEU A 415 -17.11 -25.03 -3.00
C LEU A 415 -16.03 -24.64 -1.99
N LEU A 416 -16.28 -24.95 -0.72
CA LEU A 416 -15.42 -24.56 0.38
C LEU A 416 -14.10 -25.35 0.39
N PRO A 417 -12.94 -24.67 0.49
CA PRO A 417 -11.64 -25.34 0.59
C PRO A 417 -11.59 -26.24 1.84
N VAL A 418 -11.09 -27.46 1.68
CA VAL A 418 -11.09 -28.51 2.72
C VAL A 418 -10.21 -28.12 3.94
N GLU A 419 -9.24 -27.22 3.76
CA GLU A 419 -8.23 -26.88 4.78
C GLU A 419 -8.32 -25.47 5.38
N GLU A 420 -9.34 -24.66 5.06
CA GLU A 420 -9.40 -23.27 5.54
C GLU A 420 -10.73 -22.97 6.25
N SER A 421 -10.63 -22.59 7.52
CA SER A 421 -11.66 -21.82 8.22
C SER A 421 -11.08 -20.43 8.51
N PRO A 422 -11.55 -19.37 7.81
CA PRO A 422 -11.23 -18.00 8.20
C PRO A 422 -11.77 -17.77 9.61
N SER A 423 -10.85 -17.68 10.58
CA SER A 423 -11.18 -17.41 11.97
C SER A 423 -11.42 -15.92 12.15
N PHE A 424 -12.55 -15.41 11.68
CA PHE A 424 -13.02 -14.08 12.07
C PHE A 424 -14.53 -14.20 12.36
N PHE A 425 -14.92 -13.83 13.58
CA PHE A 425 -16.15 -14.20 14.30
C PHE A 425 -16.10 -15.54 15.06
N VAL A 426 -15.16 -15.68 16.02
CA VAL A 426 -15.26 -16.68 17.10
C VAL A 426 -15.84 -16.03 18.35
N GLN A 427 -17.15 -16.11 18.52
CA GLN A 427 -17.64 -17.03 19.54
C GLN A 427 -18.23 -18.19 18.75
N VAL A 428 -17.43 -19.24 18.54
CA VAL A 428 -17.98 -20.55 18.25
C VAL A 428 -18.77 -20.91 19.51
N PRO A 429 -20.11 -21.01 19.47
CA PRO A 429 -20.80 -21.68 20.55
C PRO A 429 -20.23 -23.10 20.56
N GLN A 430 -19.54 -23.43 21.65
CA GLN A 430 -19.16 -24.78 22.03
C GLN A 430 -20.23 -25.75 21.53
N VAL A 431 -19.90 -26.60 20.54
CA VAL A 431 -20.68 -27.75 20.07
C VAL A 431 -22.18 -27.60 20.34
N GLY A 432 -22.80 -26.57 19.74
CA GLY A 432 -24.20 -26.25 19.99
C GLY A 432 -25.10 -27.07 19.06
N ASP A 433 -26.09 -27.75 19.62
CA ASP A 433 -27.10 -28.62 19.00
C ASP A 433 -27.33 -28.44 17.49
N ASN A 434 -27.45 -29.55 16.75
CA ASN A 434 -27.94 -29.58 15.37
C ASN A 434 -29.17 -28.66 15.20
N PHE A 435 -29.34 -28.07 14.01
CA PHE A 435 -30.59 -27.34 13.72
C PHE A 435 -31.78 -28.28 13.96
N LYS A 436 -32.81 -27.82 14.66
CA LYS A 436 -33.90 -28.70 15.13
C LYS A 436 -34.68 -29.37 13.99
N ASP A 437 -34.63 -28.79 12.78
CA ASP A 437 -35.26 -29.28 11.56
C ASP A 437 -34.30 -29.98 10.59
N VAL A 438 -33.08 -30.32 11.03
CA VAL A 438 -32.08 -31.03 10.23
C VAL A 438 -31.69 -32.31 10.96
N LYS A 439 -32.15 -33.44 10.45
CA LYS A 439 -31.94 -34.78 11.02
C LYS A 439 -30.68 -35.41 10.45
N GLU A 440 -30.03 -36.30 11.20
CA GLU A 440 -28.80 -36.98 10.77
C GLU A 440 -28.93 -37.76 9.46
N ASN A 441 -30.14 -38.26 9.19
CA ASN A 441 -30.46 -39.00 7.97
C ASN A 441 -30.91 -38.10 6.79
N ASP A 442 -30.98 -36.77 6.97
CA ASP A 442 -31.22 -35.86 5.86
C ASP A 442 -30.01 -35.85 4.92
N TRP A 443 -30.25 -35.94 3.61
CA TRP A 443 -29.18 -35.99 2.62
C TRP A 443 -28.23 -34.77 2.66
N ALA A 444 -28.74 -33.60 3.08
CA ALA A 444 -27.98 -32.37 3.22
C ALA A 444 -27.34 -32.18 4.62
N TYR A 445 -27.56 -33.12 5.56
CA TYR A 445 -27.13 -33.01 6.96
C TYR A 445 -25.66 -32.62 7.09
N LYS A 446 -24.75 -33.40 6.46
CA LYS A 446 -23.31 -33.14 6.50
C LYS A 446 -22.94 -31.78 5.93
N ALA A 447 -23.55 -31.40 4.81
CA ALA A 447 -23.28 -30.13 4.17
C ALA A 447 -23.71 -28.93 5.02
N ILE A 448 -24.91 -29.01 5.61
CA ILE A 448 -25.46 -27.99 6.50
C ILE A 448 -24.58 -27.85 7.75
N LEU A 449 -24.14 -28.97 8.34
CA LEU A 449 -23.25 -28.95 9.49
C LEU A 449 -21.88 -28.35 9.15
N THR A 450 -21.32 -28.64 7.98
CA THR A 450 -20.06 -28.04 7.51
C THR A 450 -20.15 -26.51 7.45
N ILE A 451 -21.20 -25.95 6.84
CA ILE A 451 -21.34 -24.50 6.73
C ILE A 451 -21.69 -23.84 8.07
N LYS A 452 -22.39 -24.56 8.97
CA LYS A 452 -22.66 -24.10 10.33
C LYS A 452 -21.38 -24.01 11.15
N ASN A 453 -20.57 -25.07 11.14
CA ASN A 453 -19.32 -25.15 11.92
C ASN A 453 -18.28 -24.13 11.46
N ARG A 454 -18.38 -23.66 10.21
CA ARG A 454 -17.57 -22.55 9.67
C ARG A 454 -18.16 -21.16 9.92
N GLY A 455 -19.27 -21.05 10.65
CA GLY A 455 -19.92 -19.76 10.97
C GLY A 455 -20.62 -19.07 9.79
N ILE A 456 -20.76 -19.75 8.64
CA ILE A 456 -21.39 -19.17 7.44
C ILE A 456 -22.90 -18.97 7.68
N VAL A 457 -23.51 -19.90 8.40
CA VAL A 457 -24.93 -19.89 8.77
C VAL A 457 -25.11 -20.08 10.27
N GLN A 458 -26.10 -19.40 10.84
CA GLN A 458 -26.44 -19.46 12.26
C GLN A 458 -27.84 -20.04 12.53
N GLY A 459 -28.67 -20.18 11.48
CA GLY A 459 -30.10 -20.50 11.62
C GLY A 459 -30.95 -19.27 11.95
N ASP A 460 -32.24 -19.48 12.14
CA ASP A 460 -33.14 -18.45 12.64
C ASP A 460 -33.14 -18.39 14.19
N GLN A 461 -33.90 -17.43 14.74
CA GLN A 461 -34.07 -17.26 16.19
C GLN A 461 -34.65 -18.47 16.92
N ASN A 462 -35.25 -19.43 16.22
CA ASN A 462 -35.81 -20.66 16.79
C ASN A 462 -34.83 -21.83 16.72
N GLY A 463 -33.64 -21.63 16.12
CA GLY A 463 -32.64 -22.66 15.88
C GLY A 463 -32.96 -23.55 14.67
N LEU A 464 -33.67 -23.02 13.68
CA LEU A 464 -34.06 -23.73 12.46
C LEU A 464 -33.22 -23.30 11.26
N PHE A 465 -32.91 -24.23 10.35
CA PHE A 465 -32.19 -23.95 9.10
C PHE A 465 -33.12 -23.75 7.90
N HIS A 466 -34.29 -24.38 7.90
CA HIS A 466 -35.28 -24.43 6.82
C HIS A 466 -34.74 -25.06 5.52
N PRO A 467 -34.25 -26.32 5.52
CA PRO A 467 -33.57 -26.91 4.37
C PRO A 467 -34.44 -27.02 3.12
N LYS A 468 -35.77 -27.13 3.28
CA LYS A 468 -36.74 -27.23 2.17
C LYS A 468 -37.22 -25.87 1.65
N LYS A 469 -36.95 -24.77 2.36
CA LYS A 469 -37.34 -23.42 1.91
C LYS A 469 -36.51 -23.04 0.69
N THR A 470 -37.15 -22.40 -0.28
CA THR A 470 -36.47 -21.82 -1.44
C THR A 470 -35.56 -20.67 -1.02
N MET A 471 -34.36 -20.62 -1.59
CA MET A 471 -33.35 -19.65 -1.22
C MET A 471 -33.56 -18.29 -1.90
N SER A 472 -33.39 -17.20 -1.15
CA SER A 472 -33.44 -15.83 -1.70
C SER A 472 -32.09 -15.36 -2.26
N ARG A 473 -32.12 -14.29 -3.05
CA ARG A 473 -30.90 -13.63 -3.58
C ARG A 473 -30.01 -13.08 -2.47
N ALA A 474 -30.59 -12.51 -1.42
CA ALA A 474 -29.86 -12.02 -0.25
C ALA A 474 -29.16 -13.15 0.53
N GLU A 475 -29.82 -14.31 0.68
CA GLU A 475 -29.23 -15.51 1.30
C GLU A 475 -28.06 -16.04 0.47
N CYS A 476 -28.21 -16.11 -0.85
CA CYS A 476 -27.15 -16.52 -1.77
C CYS A 476 -25.91 -15.62 -1.65
N ALA A 477 -26.11 -14.29 -1.73
CA ALA A 477 -25.02 -13.31 -1.58
C ALA A 477 -24.30 -13.47 -0.23
N THR A 478 -25.05 -13.53 0.86
CA THR A 478 -24.48 -13.57 2.22
C THR A 478 -23.69 -14.85 2.47
N MET A 479 -24.22 -16.01 2.07
CA MET A 479 -23.56 -17.29 2.26
C MET A 479 -22.27 -17.39 1.44
N LEU A 480 -22.27 -16.91 0.18
CA LEU A 480 -21.08 -16.89 -0.66
C LEU A 480 -20.01 -15.93 -0.13
N ILE A 481 -20.39 -14.71 0.26
CA ILE A 481 -19.44 -13.75 0.85
C ILE A 481 -18.80 -14.36 2.09
N ARG A 482 -19.59 -14.84 3.06
CA ARG A 482 -19.05 -15.41 4.30
C ARG A 482 -18.23 -16.68 4.09
N GLY A 483 -18.55 -17.47 3.07
CA GLY A 483 -17.86 -18.72 2.81
C GLY A 483 -16.57 -18.57 2.00
N ILE A 484 -16.52 -17.61 1.08
CA ILE A 484 -15.47 -17.54 0.05
C ILE A 484 -14.59 -16.30 0.18
N TYR A 485 -15.14 -15.19 0.66
CA TYR A 485 -14.44 -13.92 0.75
C TYR A 485 -14.34 -13.42 2.18
N THR A 486 -13.45 -12.45 2.40
CA THR A 486 -13.45 -11.67 3.64
C THR A 486 -14.56 -10.64 3.53
N PRO A 487 -15.57 -10.62 4.42
CA PRO A 487 -16.64 -9.62 4.37
C PRO A 487 -16.08 -8.20 4.48
N SER A 488 -16.52 -7.31 3.59
CA SER A 488 -16.07 -5.92 3.56
C SER A 488 -16.76 -5.10 4.65
N PRO A 489 -16.01 -4.44 5.56
CA PRO A 489 -16.59 -3.53 6.53
C PRO A 489 -16.90 -2.15 5.93
N LEU A 490 -16.52 -1.90 4.67
CA LEU A 490 -16.50 -0.57 4.06
C LEU A 490 -17.81 -0.20 3.36
N GLY A 491 -18.69 -1.18 3.10
CA GLY A 491 -19.91 -1.02 2.31
C GLY A 491 -20.82 0.13 2.74
N ARG A 492 -21.02 0.31 4.06
CA ARG A 492 -21.88 1.39 4.59
C ARG A 492 -21.24 2.76 4.53
N GLN A 493 -19.92 2.81 4.67
CA GLN A 493 -19.19 4.06 4.85
C GLN A 493 -18.74 4.64 3.50
N TYR A 494 -18.30 3.77 2.59
CA TYR A 494 -17.70 4.17 1.31
C TYR A 494 -18.41 3.57 0.10
N GLY A 495 -19.24 2.54 0.30
CA GLY A 495 -19.98 1.90 -0.77
C GLY A 495 -20.98 2.83 -1.45
N THR A 496 -21.29 2.52 -2.72
CA THR A 496 -22.31 3.21 -3.50
C THR A 496 -23.45 2.24 -3.74
N ASN A 497 -24.62 2.47 -3.15
CA ASN A 497 -25.77 1.61 -3.39
C ASN A 497 -26.58 2.08 -4.61
N PRO A 498 -26.56 1.35 -5.74
CA PRO A 498 -27.38 1.70 -6.90
C PRO A 498 -28.83 1.21 -6.79
N TYR A 499 -29.14 0.36 -5.80
CA TYR A 499 -30.40 -0.37 -5.72
C TYR A 499 -31.41 0.33 -4.81
N SER A 500 -32.54 0.78 -5.37
CA SER A 500 -33.56 1.53 -4.63
C SER A 500 -34.34 0.66 -3.63
N ASP A 501 -34.38 -0.65 -3.88
CA ASP A 501 -35.03 -1.67 -3.06
C ASP A 501 -34.12 -2.25 -1.97
N LEU A 502 -32.83 -1.88 -1.95
CA LEU A 502 -31.89 -2.26 -0.91
C LEU A 502 -31.72 -1.11 0.10
N LYS A 503 -32.33 -1.21 1.27
CA LYS A 503 -32.20 -0.18 2.32
C LYS A 503 -31.00 -0.46 3.23
N PRO A 504 -30.30 0.57 3.78
CA PRO A 504 -29.16 0.38 4.69
C PRO A 504 -29.42 -0.50 5.93
N GLY A 505 -30.67 -0.57 6.38
CA GLY A 505 -31.08 -1.45 7.49
C GLY A 505 -31.29 -2.92 7.10
N HIS A 506 -31.21 -3.28 5.82
CA HIS A 506 -31.37 -4.65 5.37
C HIS A 506 -30.21 -5.52 5.88
N TRP A 507 -30.50 -6.69 6.44
CA TRP A 507 -29.49 -7.55 7.07
C TRP A 507 -28.37 -8.01 6.12
N ALA A 508 -28.68 -8.13 4.82
CA ALA A 508 -27.72 -8.50 3.78
C ALA A 508 -27.11 -7.30 3.03
N TYR A 509 -27.30 -6.06 3.53
CA TYR A 509 -26.89 -4.84 2.82
C TYR A 509 -25.43 -4.89 2.34
N ASP A 510 -24.51 -5.10 3.28
CA ASP A 510 -23.07 -5.10 2.99
C ASP A 510 -22.66 -6.27 2.07
N ALA A 511 -23.21 -7.46 2.31
CA ALA A 511 -22.97 -8.63 1.48
C ALA A 511 -23.46 -8.44 0.04
N ILE A 512 -24.60 -7.76 -0.16
CA ILE A 512 -25.12 -7.48 -1.50
C ILE A 512 -24.26 -6.43 -2.20
N LEU A 513 -23.85 -5.36 -1.52
CA LEU A 513 -22.93 -4.38 -2.10
C LEU A 513 -21.62 -5.05 -2.51
N GLN A 514 -21.05 -5.91 -1.67
CA GLN A 514 -19.81 -6.62 -1.98
C GLN A 514 -19.97 -7.62 -3.13
N ALA A 515 -21.03 -8.43 -3.11
CA ALA A 515 -21.32 -9.39 -4.18
C ALA A 515 -21.51 -8.72 -5.56
N THR A 516 -21.88 -7.43 -5.57
CA THR A 516 -22.10 -6.61 -6.78
C THR A 516 -20.98 -5.62 -7.06
N GLY A 517 -19.91 -5.59 -6.25
CA GLY A 517 -18.72 -4.75 -6.46
C GLY A 517 -18.90 -3.26 -6.10
N ASN A 518 -19.89 -2.99 -5.26
CA ASN A 518 -20.36 -1.66 -4.89
C ASN A 518 -20.01 -1.25 -3.44
N ASP A 519 -19.29 -2.09 -2.70
CA ASP A 519 -18.93 -1.90 -1.29
C ASP A 519 -17.74 -0.95 -1.05
N LEU A 520 -16.96 -0.64 -2.08
CA LEU A 520 -15.74 0.17 -1.97
C LEU A 520 -15.85 1.58 -2.57
N GLY A 521 -17.01 1.93 -3.11
CA GLY A 521 -17.24 3.19 -3.81
C GLY A 521 -16.61 3.24 -5.21
N ALA A 522 -16.73 4.41 -5.85
CA ALA A 522 -16.10 4.70 -7.13
C ALA A 522 -14.76 5.41 -6.93
N ARG A 523 -13.88 5.29 -7.93
CA ARG A 523 -12.64 6.08 -7.99
C ARG A 523 -13.00 7.57 -8.02
N GLU A 524 -12.46 8.34 -7.07
CA GLU A 524 -12.55 9.80 -7.12
C GLU A 524 -11.78 10.28 -8.36
N LYS A 525 -12.39 11.18 -9.14
CA LYS A 525 -11.89 11.60 -10.45
C LYS A 525 -10.80 12.64 -10.35
#